data_AF-A0A6U1C738-F1
#
_entry.id   AF-A0A6U1C738-F1
#
_cell.length_a   1.000
_cell.length_b   1.000
_cell.length_c   1.000
_cell.angle_alpha   90.00
_cell.angle_beta   90.00
_cell.angle_gamma   90.00
#
_symmetry.space_group_name_H-M   'P 1'
#
loop_
_entity.id
_entity.type
_entity.pdbx_description
1 polymer ?
#
loop_
_entity_poly.entity_id
_entity_poly.type
_entity_poly.pdbx_seq_one_letter_code
_entity_poly.pdbx_strand_id
1 'polypeptide(L)'
;MASWAGDFECSRCRRKRLIAAEFSRAQLDKARKAQGGVIPLTCKRCVEADQASERAAAAAQTHAMPAAGEDELHECAACKERLPALRFNKNQLRKKGPGKQRCQACVEAAEASASSAAGDAKREKLAGLRQDAKRAEAVGSAVDKAVAAAAECAAEAELVTGLKPMVLGRGRGRRRGRGSSGRGGLRVLGRGRSGGRK
;
A
#
# COMPACT_ATOMS: atom_id res chain seq x y z
N MET A 1 15.94 23.19 13.55
CA MET A 1 15.92 21.81 14.09
C MET A 1 16.82 21.79 15.32
N ALA A 2 16.26 21.69 16.52
CA ALA A 2 17.05 21.71 17.76
C ALA A 2 17.87 20.42 17.88
N SER A 3 19.18 20.51 17.69
CA SER A 3 20.12 19.43 17.95
C SER A 3 20.25 19.26 19.46
N TRP A 4 19.46 18.34 20.02
CA TRP A 4 19.59 17.95 21.42
C TRP A 4 20.87 17.11 21.57
N ALA A 5 21.95 17.77 21.99
CA ALA A 5 23.23 17.13 22.30
C ALA A 5 23.16 16.51 23.70
N GLY A 6 22.40 15.42 23.84
CA GLY A 6 22.49 14.55 25.00
C GLY A 6 23.62 13.54 24.78
N ASP A 7 24.53 13.39 25.74
CA ASP A 7 25.54 12.33 25.73
C ASP A 7 24.87 10.99 26.06
N PHE A 8 24.44 10.23 25.05
CA PHE A 8 23.82 8.92 25.27
C PHE A 8 24.86 7.81 25.35
N GLU A 9 24.55 6.75 26.11
CA GLU A 9 25.34 5.53 26.21
C GLU A 9 24.60 4.35 25.56
N CYS A 10 25.30 3.60 24.71
CA CYS A 10 24.78 2.37 24.14
C CYS A 10 24.94 1.19 25.11
N SER A 11 23.86 0.51 25.46
CA SER A 11 23.88 -0.64 26.39
C SER A 11 24.63 -1.86 25.85
N ARG A 12 24.75 -2.01 24.52
CA ARG A 12 25.41 -3.15 23.86
C ARG A 12 26.92 -2.96 23.73
N CYS A 13 27.34 -1.87 23.07
CA CYS A 13 28.77 -1.61 22.83
C CYS A 13 29.42 -0.67 23.84
N ARG A 14 28.66 -0.18 24.84
CA ARG A 14 29.12 0.72 25.92
C ARG A 14 29.80 2.00 25.45
N ARG A 15 29.61 2.39 24.17
CA ARG A 15 30.06 3.67 23.65
C ARG A 15 29.25 4.79 24.31
N LYS A 16 29.96 5.71 24.95
CA LYS A 16 29.43 6.89 25.64
C LYS A 16 29.43 8.09 24.70
N ARG A 17 28.70 9.14 25.06
CA ARG A 17 28.66 10.44 24.33
C ARG A 17 28.24 10.30 22.87
N LEU A 18 27.35 9.35 22.61
CA LEU A 18 26.76 9.19 21.29
C LEU A 18 25.65 10.23 21.09
N ILE A 19 25.60 10.84 19.91
CA ILE A 19 24.55 11.79 19.55
C ILE A 19 23.21 11.09 19.30
N ALA A 20 22.10 11.81 19.45
CA ALA A 20 20.75 11.30 19.18
C ALA A 20 20.58 10.65 17.80
N ALA A 21 21.36 11.07 16.79
CA ALA A 21 21.31 10.52 15.44
C ALA A 21 21.74 9.04 15.37
N GLU A 22 22.54 8.57 16.33
CA GLU A 22 23.03 7.18 16.40
C GLU A 22 22.00 6.20 16.98
N PHE A 23 20.81 6.70 17.38
CA PHE A 23 19.73 5.91 17.96
C PHE A 23 18.43 6.05 17.17
N SER A 24 17.50 5.12 17.39
CA SER A 24 16.15 5.25 16.81
C SER A 24 15.37 6.35 17.52
N ARG A 25 14.64 7.18 16.76
CA ARG A 25 13.75 8.22 17.32
C ARG A 25 12.76 7.63 18.31
N ALA A 26 12.20 6.46 18.00
CA ALA A 26 11.26 5.76 18.88
C ALA A 26 11.88 5.33 20.22
N GLN A 27 13.18 4.99 20.25
CA GLN A 27 13.87 4.63 21.49
C GLN A 27 14.13 5.86 22.36
N LEU A 28 14.52 6.98 21.73
CA LEU A 28 14.67 8.26 22.42
C LEU A 28 13.33 8.77 22.95
N ASP A 29 12.23 8.60 22.22
CA ASP A 29 10.89 8.97 22.65
C ASP A 29 10.43 8.20 23.89
N LYS A 30 10.75 6.89 23.94
CA LYS A 30 10.47 6.05 25.10
C LYS A 30 11.33 6.47 26.30
N ALA A 31 12.63 6.69 26.09
CA ALA A 31 13.52 7.18 27.14
C ALA A 31 13.08 8.54 27.70
N ARG A 32 12.53 9.42 26.85
CA ARG A 32 11.95 10.71 27.28
C ARG A 32 10.69 10.56 28.13
N LYS A 33 9.84 9.58 27.82
CA LYS A 33 8.58 9.32 28.53
C LYS A 33 8.79 8.61 29.86
N ALA A 34 9.85 7.83 29.98
CA ALA A 34 10.27 7.23 31.24
C ALA A 34 11.01 8.28 32.08
N GLN A 35 10.26 9.21 32.70
CA GLN A 35 10.77 10.25 33.60
C GLN A 35 11.46 9.62 34.83
N GLY A 36 12.73 9.21 34.68
CA GLY A 36 13.56 8.61 35.74
C GLY A 36 13.86 7.11 35.59
N GLY A 37 13.30 6.44 34.57
CA GLY A 37 13.64 5.05 34.26
C GLY A 37 14.82 4.98 33.29
N VAL A 38 15.92 4.34 33.70
CA VAL A 38 17.06 4.08 32.81
C VAL A 38 16.64 3.04 31.77
N ILE A 39 16.11 3.49 30.63
CA ILE A 39 15.85 2.61 29.49
C ILE A 39 17.18 2.36 28.78
N PRO A 40 17.64 1.10 28.66
CA PRO A 40 18.86 0.78 27.93
C PRO A 40 18.67 1.09 26.44
N LEU A 41 19.46 2.02 25.90
CA LEU A 41 19.42 2.40 24.49
C LEU A 41 20.42 1.56 23.69
N THR A 42 20.02 1.07 22.52
CA THR A 42 20.90 0.38 21.59
C THR A 42 21.17 1.24 20.36
N CYS A 43 22.45 1.48 20.04
CA CYS A 43 22.82 2.27 18.87
C CYS A 43 22.53 1.49 17.58
N LYS A 44 22.30 2.22 16.48
CA LYS A 44 21.99 1.67 15.15
C LYS A 44 23.00 0.65 14.67
N ARG A 45 24.30 0.89 14.88
CA ARG A 45 25.38 -0.05 14.50
C ARG A 45 25.22 -1.43 15.16
N CYS A 46 24.77 -1.48 16.42
CA CYS A 46 24.54 -2.75 17.10
C CYS A 46 23.27 -3.44 16.59
N VAL A 47 22.22 -2.68 16.28
CA VAL A 47 20.98 -3.22 15.71
C VAL A 47 21.23 -3.79 14.31
N GLU A 48 22.03 -3.10 13.50
CA GLU A 48 22.44 -3.57 12.17
C GLU A 48 23.29 -4.84 12.25
N ALA A 49 24.21 -4.92 13.21
CA ALA A 49 25.01 -6.12 13.45
C ALA A 49 24.15 -7.31 13.88
N ASP A 50 23.19 -7.10 14.79
CA ASP A 50 22.23 -8.13 15.21
C ASP A 50 21.40 -8.61 14.01
N GLN A 51 20.82 -7.68 13.22
CA GLN A 51 20.06 -8.02 12.02
C GLN A 51 20.89 -8.76 10.97
N ALA A 52 22.15 -8.39 10.77
CA ALA A 52 23.06 -9.09 9.87
C ALA A 52 23.33 -10.51 10.35
N SER A 53 23.54 -10.71 11.66
CA SER A 53 23.74 -12.03 12.26
C SER A 53 22.49 -12.91 12.15
N GLU A 54 21.29 -12.36 12.34
CA GLU A 54 20.02 -13.07 12.18
C GLU A 54 19.79 -13.47 10.72
N ARG A 55 20.11 -12.59 9.76
CA ARG A 55 20.05 -12.91 8.33
C ARG A 55 21.05 -14.01 7.95
N ALA A 56 22.27 -13.96 8.48
CA ALA A 56 23.28 -15.00 8.25
C ALA A 56 22.86 -16.34 8.87
N ALA A 57 22.29 -16.33 10.07
CA ALA A 57 21.77 -17.52 10.73
C ALA A 57 20.57 -18.12 9.96
N ALA A 58 19.66 -17.27 9.47
CA ALA A 58 18.53 -17.71 8.64
C ALA A 58 19.02 -18.32 7.31
N ALA A 59 20.00 -17.70 6.65
CA ALA A 59 20.60 -18.25 5.43
C ALA A 59 21.29 -19.60 5.70
N ALA A 60 22.03 -19.73 6.81
CA ALA A 60 22.64 -21.00 7.21
C ALA A 60 21.60 -22.10 7.49
N GLN A 61 20.49 -21.76 8.15
CA GLN A 61 19.38 -22.70 8.39
C GLN A 61 18.67 -23.14 7.11
N THR A 62 18.62 -22.30 6.07
CA THR A 62 18.08 -22.73 4.77
C THR A 62 18.93 -23.77 4.04
N HIS A 63 20.23 -23.87 4.37
CA HIS A 63 21.14 -24.88 3.81
C HIS A 63 21.28 -26.15 4.65
N ALA A 64 20.77 -26.17 5.88
CA ALA A 64 20.91 -27.29 6.82
C ALA A 64 19.63 -28.12 7.03
N MET A 65 18.59 -27.94 6.20
CA MET A 65 17.44 -28.84 6.22
C MET A 65 17.81 -30.16 5.51
N PRO A 66 17.67 -31.32 6.18
CA PRO A 66 17.94 -32.61 5.57
C PRO A 66 16.96 -32.88 4.42
N ALA A 67 17.48 -33.47 3.36
CA ALA A 67 16.78 -34.04 2.21
C ALA A 67 15.88 -35.23 2.62
N ALA A 68 14.87 -34.99 3.45
CA ALA A 68 13.90 -35.99 3.86
C ALA A 68 12.56 -35.69 3.18
N GLY A 69 12.43 -36.15 1.93
CA GLY A 69 11.19 -36.10 1.15
C GLY A 69 11.37 -36.05 -0.37
N GLU A 70 12.48 -36.56 -0.91
CA GLU A 70 12.86 -36.37 -2.33
C GLU A 70 12.03 -37.18 -3.34
N ASP A 71 11.16 -38.11 -2.91
CA ASP A 71 10.44 -39.00 -3.85
C ASP A 71 8.95 -38.69 -4.07
N GLU A 72 8.39 -37.67 -3.40
CA GLU A 72 6.99 -37.31 -3.67
C GLU A 72 6.89 -36.43 -4.92
N LEU A 73 6.70 -37.09 -6.06
CA LEU A 73 6.41 -36.43 -7.33
C LEU A 73 4.98 -35.89 -7.33
N HIS A 74 4.83 -34.59 -7.59
CA HIS A 74 3.54 -33.93 -7.69
C HIS A 74 3.23 -33.52 -9.13
N GLU A 75 1.96 -33.68 -9.54
CA GLU A 75 1.50 -33.33 -10.88
C GLU A 75 1.06 -31.86 -10.96
N CYS A 76 1.60 -31.13 -11.93
CA CYS A 76 1.19 -29.76 -12.21
C CYS A 76 -0.13 -29.70 -13.00
N ALA A 77 -1.12 -28.95 -12.51
CA ALA A 77 -2.42 -28.78 -13.18
C ALA A 77 -2.35 -28.07 -14.55
N ALA A 78 -1.26 -27.35 -14.84
CA ALA A 78 -1.11 -26.57 -16.08
C ALA A 78 -0.33 -27.34 -17.16
N CYS A 79 0.88 -27.84 -16.84
CA CYS A 79 1.71 -28.58 -17.79
C CYS A 79 1.56 -30.11 -17.69
N LYS A 80 0.87 -30.63 -16.66
CA LYS A 80 0.69 -32.07 -16.37
C LYS A 80 1.98 -32.86 -16.13
N GLU A 81 3.10 -32.17 -15.95
CA GLU A 81 4.37 -32.78 -15.61
C GLU A 81 4.41 -33.18 -14.13
N ARG A 82 5.06 -34.32 -13.86
CA ARG A 82 5.35 -34.82 -12.52
C ARG A 82 6.71 -34.30 -12.09
N LEU A 83 6.71 -33.37 -11.13
CA LEU A 83 7.91 -32.65 -10.68
C LEU A 83 8.09 -32.83 -9.18
N PRO A 84 9.33 -32.68 -8.66
CA PRO A 84 9.59 -32.78 -7.23
C PRO A 84 8.98 -31.58 -6.48
N ALA A 85 8.71 -31.77 -5.18
CA ALA A 85 8.12 -30.77 -4.29
C ALA A 85 8.83 -29.40 -4.32
N LEU A 86 10.14 -29.37 -4.61
CA LEU A 86 10.95 -28.16 -4.75
C LEU A 86 10.50 -27.23 -5.88
N ARG A 87 9.88 -27.78 -6.94
CA ARG A 87 9.36 -27.01 -8.09
C ARG A 87 7.96 -26.47 -7.85
N PHE A 88 7.38 -26.70 -6.68
CA PHE A 88 6.06 -26.18 -6.29
C PHE A 88 6.21 -25.23 -5.11
N ASN A 89 5.23 -24.35 -4.94
CA ASN A 89 5.16 -23.53 -3.74
C ASN A 89 4.65 -24.38 -2.56
N LYS A 90 5.36 -24.40 -1.43
CA LYS A 90 5.00 -25.18 -0.22
C LYS A 90 3.56 -24.92 0.26
N ASN A 91 3.05 -23.69 0.11
CA ASN A 91 1.67 -23.36 0.46
C ASN A 91 0.66 -24.02 -0.49
N GLN A 92 0.99 -24.20 -1.77
CA GLN A 92 0.15 -24.92 -2.71
C GLN A 92 0.11 -26.41 -2.39
N LEU A 93 1.26 -27.00 -2.07
CA LEU A 93 1.35 -28.40 -1.66
C LEU A 93 0.49 -28.68 -0.41
N ARG A 94 0.61 -27.83 0.61
CA ARG A 94 -0.11 -28.00 1.88
C ARG A 94 -1.62 -27.71 1.81
N LYS A 95 -2.06 -26.76 0.98
CA LYS A 95 -3.45 -26.24 1.02
C LYS A 95 -4.34 -26.68 -0.13
N LYS A 96 -3.79 -26.91 -1.33
CA LYS A 96 -4.62 -27.18 -2.53
C LYS A 96 -4.87 -28.66 -2.77
N GLY A 97 -4.04 -29.54 -2.20
CA GLY A 97 -4.07 -30.98 -2.46
C GLY A 97 -3.54 -31.35 -3.86
N PRO A 98 -3.25 -32.64 -4.12
CA PRO A 98 -2.69 -33.12 -5.38
C PRO A 98 -3.63 -32.82 -6.56
N GLY A 99 -3.06 -32.51 -7.73
CA GLY A 99 -3.81 -32.25 -8.98
C GLY A 99 -4.36 -30.83 -9.17
N LYS A 100 -4.29 -29.96 -8.15
CA LYS A 100 -4.68 -28.52 -8.23
C LYS A 100 -3.50 -27.56 -8.10
N GLN A 101 -2.30 -28.11 -7.97
CA GLN A 101 -1.05 -27.37 -7.75
C GLN A 101 -0.46 -26.95 -9.09
N ARG A 102 0.25 -25.82 -9.14
CA ARG A 102 0.96 -25.37 -10.35
C ARG A 102 2.44 -25.28 -10.02
N CYS A 103 3.30 -25.77 -10.93
CA CYS A 103 4.73 -25.61 -10.77
C CYS A 103 5.11 -24.12 -10.85
N GLN A 104 6.25 -23.76 -10.27
CA GLN A 104 6.77 -22.39 -10.22
C GLN A 104 6.85 -21.77 -11.63
N ALA A 105 7.37 -22.50 -12.62
CA ALA A 105 7.44 -22.04 -14.01
C ALA A 105 6.07 -21.68 -14.59
N CYS A 106 5.03 -22.48 -14.35
CA CYS A 106 3.68 -22.17 -14.82
C CYS A 106 3.05 -20.99 -14.07
N VAL A 107 3.41 -20.78 -12.80
CA VAL A 107 2.96 -19.61 -12.03
C VAL A 107 3.64 -18.34 -12.55
N GLU A 108 4.96 -18.38 -12.74
CA GLU A 108 5.75 -17.27 -13.28
C GLU A 108 5.30 -16.89 -14.69
N ALA A 109 5.06 -17.87 -15.57
CA ALA A 109 4.50 -17.60 -16.89
C ALA A 109 3.09 -16.98 -16.84
N ALA A 110 2.25 -17.41 -15.89
CA ALA A 110 0.92 -16.82 -15.70
C ALA A 110 1.00 -15.38 -15.16
N GLU A 111 1.93 -15.10 -14.24
CA GLU A 111 2.17 -13.76 -13.71
C GLU A 111 2.77 -12.83 -14.77
N ALA A 112 3.73 -13.31 -15.55
CA ALA A 112 4.34 -12.57 -16.65
C ALA A 112 3.29 -12.19 -17.71
N SER A 113 2.48 -13.16 -18.15
CA SER A 113 1.41 -12.90 -19.14
C SER A 113 0.30 -11.99 -18.60
N ALA A 114 -0.05 -12.09 -17.31
CA ALA A 114 -0.99 -11.15 -16.68
C ALA A 114 -0.41 -9.73 -16.61
N SER A 115 0.89 -9.61 -16.33
CA SER A 115 1.56 -8.31 -16.25
C SER A 115 1.70 -7.63 -17.62
N SER A 116 1.99 -8.40 -18.67
CA SER A 116 2.05 -7.89 -20.05
C SER A 116 0.66 -7.49 -20.53
N ALA A 117 -0.35 -8.33 -20.34
CA ALA A 117 -1.73 -8.02 -20.72
C ALA A 117 -2.28 -6.77 -19.99
N ALA A 118 -1.94 -6.59 -18.71
CA ALA A 118 -2.29 -5.38 -17.98
C ALA A 118 -1.56 -4.13 -18.51
N GLY A 119 -0.31 -4.27 -18.96
CA GLY A 119 0.45 -3.21 -19.63
C GLY A 119 -0.15 -2.84 -20.99
N ASP A 120 -0.50 -3.84 -21.79
CA ASP A 120 -1.09 -3.65 -23.12
C ASP A 120 -2.47 -2.99 -23.03
N ALA A 121 -3.32 -3.43 -22.10
CA ALA A 121 -4.63 -2.80 -21.86
C ALA A 121 -4.50 -1.31 -21.46
N LYS A 122 -3.46 -0.95 -20.69
CA LYS A 122 -3.20 0.46 -20.35
C LYS A 122 -2.75 1.28 -21.56
N ARG A 123 -1.90 0.70 -22.42
CA ARG A 123 -1.43 1.35 -23.66
C ARG A 123 -2.57 1.54 -24.66
N GLU A 124 -3.44 0.54 -24.81
CA GLU A 124 -4.63 0.62 -25.67
C GLU A 124 -5.59 1.70 -25.17
N LYS A 125 -5.85 1.75 -23.86
CA LYS A 125 -6.67 2.81 -23.25
C LYS A 125 -6.11 4.21 -23.51
N LEU A 126 -4.79 4.38 -23.40
CA LEU A 126 -4.12 5.65 -23.67
C LEU A 126 -4.22 6.03 -25.16
N ALA A 127 -4.11 5.07 -26.07
CA ALA A 127 -4.31 5.30 -27.50
C ALA A 127 -5.75 5.75 -27.82
N GLY A 128 -6.75 5.15 -27.17
CA GLY A 128 -8.15 5.59 -27.27
C GLY A 128 -8.35 7.03 -26.78
N LEU A 129 -7.84 7.36 -25.59
CA LEU A 129 -7.94 8.70 -25.02
C LEU A 129 -7.25 9.77 -25.87
N ARG A 130 -6.13 9.43 -26.52
CA ARG A 130 -5.47 10.30 -27.50
C ARG A 130 -6.34 10.60 -28.72
N GLN A 131 -7.10 9.61 -29.21
CA GLN A 131 -8.04 9.83 -30.31
C GLN A 131 -9.20 10.73 -29.86
N ASP A 132 -9.70 10.52 -28.64
CA ASP A 132 -10.76 11.35 -28.06
C ASP A 132 -10.30 12.79 -27.85
N ALA A 133 -9.07 13.00 -27.37
CA ALA A 133 -8.47 14.33 -27.24
C ALA A 133 -8.37 15.04 -28.59
N LYS A 134 -7.89 14.36 -29.64
CA LYS A 134 -7.84 14.93 -31.01
C LYS A 134 -9.23 15.29 -31.54
N ARG A 135 -10.24 14.45 -31.29
CA ARG A 135 -11.63 14.73 -31.69
C ARG A 135 -12.20 15.93 -30.92
N ALA A 136 -11.96 16.00 -29.62
CA ALA A 136 -12.39 17.12 -28.78
C ALA A 136 -11.69 18.43 -29.18
N GLU A 137 -10.42 18.39 -29.59
CA GLU A 137 -9.72 19.55 -30.12
C GLU A 137 -10.35 20.08 -31.41
N ALA A 138 -10.74 19.18 -32.32
CA ALA A 138 -11.31 19.54 -33.61
C ALA A 138 -12.74 20.10 -33.53
N VAL A 139 -13.61 19.49 -32.70
CA VAL A 139 -15.06 19.77 -32.72
C VAL A 139 -15.64 20.16 -31.35
N GLY A 140 -14.92 19.91 -30.25
CA GLY A 140 -15.44 20.05 -28.89
C GLY A 140 -15.47 21.49 -28.35
N SER A 141 -16.29 21.70 -27.31
CA SER A 141 -16.29 22.94 -26.54
C SER A 141 -15.00 23.06 -25.71
N ALA A 142 -14.73 24.27 -25.17
CA ALA A 142 -13.57 24.47 -24.29
C ALA A 142 -13.56 23.54 -23.07
N VAL A 143 -14.74 23.16 -22.56
CA VAL A 143 -14.87 22.20 -21.45
C VAL A 143 -14.51 20.79 -21.90
N ASP A 144 -14.99 20.37 -23.08
CA ASP A 144 -14.71 19.03 -23.61
C ASP A 144 -13.21 18.83 -23.88
N LYS A 145 -12.54 19.88 -24.42
CA LYS A 145 -11.09 19.89 -24.60
C LYS A 145 -10.34 19.70 -23.29
N ALA A 146 -10.75 20.43 -22.25
CA ALA A 146 -10.12 20.34 -20.93
C ALA A 146 -10.34 18.95 -20.28
N VAL A 147 -11.54 18.37 -20.43
CA VAL A 147 -11.86 17.04 -19.90
C VAL A 147 -11.07 15.95 -20.62
N ALA A 148 -11.00 16.00 -21.95
CA ALA A 148 -10.27 15.00 -22.74
C ALA A 148 -8.76 15.06 -22.48
N ALA A 149 -8.18 16.27 -22.45
CA ALA A 149 -6.77 16.45 -22.11
C ALA A 149 -6.45 15.99 -20.67
N ALA A 150 -7.32 16.29 -19.71
CA ALA A 150 -7.14 15.82 -18.33
C ALA A 150 -7.20 14.28 -18.22
N ALA A 151 -8.07 13.63 -19.00
CA ALA A 151 -8.17 12.18 -19.03
C ALA A 151 -6.93 11.52 -19.66
N GLU A 152 -6.40 12.09 -20.75
CA GLU A 152 -5.14 11.67 -21.38
C GLU A 152 -3.98 11.81 -20.39
N CYS A 153 -3.78 12.99 -19.80
CA CYS A 153 -2.70 13.23 -18.84
C CYS A 153 -2.80 12.30 -17.62
N ALA A 154 -4.01 11.99 -17.14
CA ALA A 154 -4.20 11.06 -16.03
C ALA A 154 -3.79 9.62 -16.41
N ALA A 155 -4.10 9.18 -17.63
CA ALA A 155 -3.70 7.85 -18.11
C ALA A 155 -2.18 7.76 -18.36
N GLU A 156 -1.57 8.83 -18.89
CA GLU A 156 -0.12 8.93 -19.04
C GLU A 156 0.59 8.91 -17.68
N ALA A 157 0.07 9.66 -16.70
CA ALA A 157 0.59 9.65 -15.35
C ALA A 157 0.48 8.26 -14.71
N GLU A 158 -0.64 7.54 -14.89
CA GLU A 158 -0.77 6.15 -14.39
C GLU A 158 0.25 5.21 -15.04
N LEU A 159 0.53 5.36 -16.34
CA LEU A 159 1.51 4.55 -17.05
C LEU A 159 2.94 4.81 -16.54
N VAL A 160 3.29 6.07 -16.32
CA VAL A 160 4.65 6.49 -15.89
C VAL A 160 4.88 6.21 -14.40
N THR A 161 3.90 6.51 -13.56
CA THR A 161 4.08 6.45 -12.10
C THR A 161 3.61 5.14 -11.49
N GLY A 162 2.81 4.35 -12.22
CA GLY A 162 2.17 3.14 -11.69
C GLY A 162 1.06 3.41 -10.66
N LEU A 163 0.75 4.67 -10.36
CA LEU A 163 -0.26 5.06 -9.38
C LEU A 163 -1.60 5.34 -10.07
N LYS A 164 -2.68 4.80 -9.49
CA LYS A 164 -4.04 5.04 -10.00
C LYS A 164 -4.49 6.48 -9.69
N PRO A 165 -5.12 7.19 -10.64
CA PRO A 165 -5.65 8.52 -10.40
C PRO A 165 -6.77 8.45 -9.36
N MET A 166 -6.73 9.36 -8.38
CA MET A 166 -7.77 9.50 -7.36
C MET A 166 -8.63 10.73 -7.65
N VAL A 167 -9.95 10.54 -7.65
CA VAL A 167 -10.90 11.65 -7.73
C VAL A 167 -11.06 12.23 -6.32
N LEU A 168 -10.43 13.37 -6.07
CA LEU A 168 -10.72 14.17 -4.88
C LEU A 168 -12.19 14.63 -5.00
N GLY A 169 -13.02 14.20 -4.04
CA GLY A 169 -14.47 14.05 -4.21
C GLY A 169 -15.19 15.21 -4.92
N ARG A 170 -16.27 14.87 -5.63
CA ARG A 170 -17.27 15.85 -6.08
C ARG A 170 -17.78 16.55 -4.84
N GLY A 171 -17.30 17.77 -4.56
CA GLY A 171 -17.79 18.58 -3.47
C GLY A 171 -19.31 18.58 -3.56
N ARG A 172 -19.97 18.00 -2.55
CA ARG A 172 -21.41 18.17 -2.35
C ARG A 172 -21.61 19.67 -2.37
N GLY A 173 -22.18 20.18 -3.46
CA GLY A 173 -22.50 21.58 -3.58
C GLY A 173 -23.24 21.96 -2.32
N ARG A 174 -22.65 22.85 -1.52
CA ARG A 174 -23.41 23.66 -0.57
C ARG A 174 -24.55 24.21 -1.39
N ARG A 175 -25.77 23.72 -1.14
CA ARG A 175 -27.01 24.33 -1.65
C ARG A 175 -26.90 25.80 -1.29
N ARG A 176 -26.51 26.62 -2.27
CA ARG A 176 -26.68 28.07 -2.20
C ARG A 176 -28.17 28.25 -1.99
N GLY A 177 -28.53 28.74 -0.81
CA GLY A 177 -29.91 29.10 -0.47
C GLY A 177 -30.43 30.02 -1.56
N ARG A 178 -31.21 29.46 -2.48
CA ARG A 178 -31.98 30.22 -3.43
C ARG A 178 -33.33 30.40 -2.77
N GLY A 179 -33.47 31.52 -2.06
CA GLY A 179 -34.76 32.03 -1.65
C GLY A 179 -35.66 32.06 -2.89
N SER A 180 -36.62 31.16 -2.91
CA SER A 180 -37.72 31.18 -3.86
C SER A 180 -38.97 31.29 -3.02
N SER A 181 -39.36 32.55 -2.81
CA SER A 181 -40.74 32.97 -2.67
C SER A 181 -41.70 32.03 -3.41
N GLY A 182 -42.69 31.46 -2.71
CA GLY A 182 -43.80 30.79 -3.36
C GLY A 182 -44.58 29.79 -2.51
N ARG A 183 -45.50 30.31 -1.71
CA ARG A 183 -46.77 29.68 -1.25
C ARG A 183 -46.68 28.48 -0.28
N GLY A 184 -47.08 28.72 0.97
CA GLY A 184 -47.71 27.69 1.81
C GLY A 184 -47.63 27.91 3.32
N GLY A 185 -48.69 28.51 3.90
CA GLY A 185 -49.07 28.36 5.32
C GLY A 185 -48.22 29.13 6.34
N LEU A 186 -48.57 30.37 6.74
CA LEU A 186 -49.65 30.73 7.65
C LEU A 186 -49.57 30.03 9.03
N ARG A 187 -49.18 30.82 10.06
CA ARG A 187 -49.33 30.61 11.52
C ARG A 187 -48.46 29.45 12.07
N VAL A 188 -47.58 29.66 13.04
CA VAL A 188 -47.91 30.05 14.42
C VAL A 188 -46.68 30.73 15.05
N LEU A 189 -46.83 32.03 15.32
CA LEU A 189 -46.14 32.71 16.42
C LEU A 189 -47.00 32.51 17.68
N GLY A 190 -46.39 32.09 18.79
CA GLY A 190 -47.02 32.05 20.12
C GLY A 190 -46.13 31.26 21.09
N ARG A 191 -45.17 31.88 21.79
CA ARG A 191 -45.35 32.56 23.08
C ARG A 191 -46.35 31.87 24.02
N GLY A 192 -45.80 31.00 24.87
CA GLY A 192 -46.04 31.01 26.32
C GLY A 192 -47.32 30.39 26.89
N ARG A 193 -47.09 29.67 28.00
CA ARG A 193 -47.87 29.72 29.26
C ARG A 193 -48.90 28.59 29.53
N SER A 194 -48.52 27.78 30.53
CA SER A 194 -49.28 27.26 31.68
C SER A 194 -50.39 26.21 31.53
N GLY A 195 -50.29 25.19 32.40
CA GLY A 195 -51.40 24.48 33.08
C GLY A 195 -52.02 23.37 32.23
N GLY A 196 -52.25 22.14 32.70
CA GLY A 196 -52.47 21.66 34.06
C GLY A 196 -53.77 20.86 34.07
N ARG A 197 -53.70 19.58 34.49
CA ARG A 197 -54.75 18.69 35.01
C ARG A 197 -56.14 18.71 34.34
N LYS A 198 -56.57 17.55 33.84
CA LYS A 198 -57.41 16.59 34.58
C LYS A 198 -57.45 15.26 33.83
#